data_AF-A0A964DGL1-F1
#
_entry.id   AF-A0A964DGL1-F1
#
_cell.length_a   1.000
_cell.length_b   1.000
_cell.length_c   1.000
_cell.angle_alpha   90.00
_cell.angle_beta   90.00
_cell.angle_gamma   90.00
#
_symmetry.space_group_name_H-M   'P 1'
#
loop_
_entity.id
_entity.type
_entity.pdbx_description
1 polymer ?
#
loop_
_entity_poly.entity_id
_entity_poly.type
_entity_poly.pdbx_seq_one_letter_code
_entity_poly.pdbx_strand_id
1 'polypeptide(L)'
;MMQVESSDEYTLSAINIRNEVIDVVVRKCQHCNENVPKVGKCPDCSTEYLHTKTVENPETGFIHFIYECGGCPPEKRKAQKIIKINDGNGSTSLRDDLIKGFL
;
A
#
# COMPACT_ATOMS: atom_id res chain seq x y z
N MET A 1 26.76 -12.19 -13.41
CA MET A 1 25.81 -12.02 -12.29
C MET A 1 24.63 -11.24 -12.82
N MET A 2 23.57 -11.93 -13.26
CA MET A 2 22.37 -11.25 -13.74
C MET A 2 21.58 -10.84 -12.51
N GLN A 3 21.48 -9.53 -12.26
CA GLN A 3 20.54 -8.98 -11.29
C GLN A 3 19.15 -9.34 -11.80
N VAL A 4 18.51 -10.33 -11.18
CA VAL A 4 17.08 -10.52 -11.32
C VAL A 4 16.48 -9.30 -10.64
N GLU A 5 16.12 -8.30 -11.43
CA GLU A 5 15.17 -7.28 -11.00
C GLU A 5 13.84 -8.00 -10.80
N SER A 6 13.68 -8.69 -9.67
CA SER A 6 12.39 -9.07 -9.12
C SER A 6 11.69 -7.79 -8.73
N SER A 7 11.22 -7.06 -9.74
CA SER A 7 10.22 -6.02 -9.58
C SER A 7 8.93 -6.76 -9.20
N ASP A 8 8.82 -7.14 -7.93
CA ASP A 8 7.56 -7.46 -7.26
C ASP A 8 6.67 -6.20 -7.17
N GLU A 9 6.66 -5.39 -8.23
CA GLU A 9 5.86 -4.19 -8.41
C GLU A 9 4.82 -4.52 -9.47
N TYR A 10 3.54 -4.42 -9.12
CA TYR A 10 2.45 -4.58 -10.06
C TYR A 10 1.43 -3.47 -9.84
N THR A 11 0.68 -3.16 -10.89
CA THR A 11 -0.39 -2.17 -10.81
C THR A 11 -1.70 -2.90 -10.56
N LEU A 12 -2.47 -2.41 -9.59
CA LEU A 12 -3.82 -2.88 -9.34
C LEU A 12 -4.80 -1.73 -9.42
N SER A 13 -6.00 -2.01 -9.90
CA SER A 13 -7.08 -1.04 -9.90
C SER A 13 -7.77 -1.04 -8.54
N ALA A 14 -7.74 0.10 -7.85
CA ALA A 14 -8.40 0.32 -6.58
C ALA A 14 -9.41 1.46 -6.69
N ILE A 15 -10.26 1.60 -5.69
CA ILE A 15 -11.23 2.66 -5.53
C ILE A 15 -10.70 3.59 -4.43
N ASN A 16 -10.65 4.88 -4.69
CA ASN A 16 -10.28 5.87 -3.67
C ASN A 16 -11.48 6.23 -2.78
N ILE A 17 -11.27 7.06 -1.77
CA ILE A 17 -12.35 7.54 -0.87
C ILE A 17 -13.43 8.39 -1.57
N ARG A 18 -13.17 8.86 -2.80
CA ARG A 18 -14.13 9.59 -3.66
C ARG A 18 -14.90 8.64 -4.58
N ASN A 19 -14.74 7.33 -4.42
CA ASN A 19 -15.34 6.29 -5.24
C ASN A 19 -14.90 6.32 -6.71
N GLU A 20 -13.71 6.87 -6.97
CA GLU A 20 -13.08 6.89 -8.29
C GLU A 20 -12.12 5.70 -8.41
N VAL A 21 -12.15 5.03 -9.57
CA VAL A 21 -11.19 3.98 -9.89
C VAL A 21 -9.84 4.63 -10.19
N ILE A 22 -8.82 4.18 -9.47
CA ILE A 22 -7.44 4.63 -9.57
C ILE A 22 -6.52 3.43 -9.76
N ASP A 23 -5.50 3.60 -10.58
CA ASP A 23 -4.44 2.61 -10.70
C ASP A 23 -3.38 2.88 -9.63
N VAL A 24 -3.12 1.84 -8.82
CA VAL A 24 -2.19 1.90 -7.71
C VAL A 24 -1.07 0.91 -7.98
N VAL A 25 0.15 1.45 -8.11
CA VAL A 25 1.35 0.62 -8.10
C VAL A 25 1.56 0.13 -6.66
N VAL A 26 1.48 -1.18 -6.47
CA VAL A 26 1.85 -1.83 -5.22
C VAL A 26 3.20 -2.52 -5.40
N ARG A 27 3.92 -2.63 -4.30
CA ARG A 27 5.16 -3.38 -4.22
C ARG A 27 5.13 -4.27 -2.99
N LYS A 28 5.83 -5.38 -3.06
CA LYS A 28 6.04 -6.23 -1.89
C LYS A 28 6.89 -5.50 -0.84
N CYS A 29 6.33 -5.31 0.35
CA CYS A 29 7.02 -4.75 1.49
C CYS A 29 7.98 -5.80 2.04
N GLN A 30 9.29 -5.48 2.09
CA GLN A 30 10.28 -6.42 2.63
C GLN A 30 10.17 -6.61 4.15
N HIS A 31 9.52 -5.68 4.86
CA HIS A 31 9.39 -5.73 6.31
C HIS A 31 8.29 -6.68 6.78
N CYS A 32 7.11 -6.61 6.17
CA CYS A 32 5.95 -7.44 6.55
C CYS A 32 5.58 -8.49 5.51
N ASN A 33 6.30 -8.55 4.38
CA ASN A 33 6.05 -9.47 3.26
C ASN A 33 4.65 -9.28 2.61
N GLU A 34 3.95 -8.19 2.91
CA GLU A 34 2.64 -7.81 2.35
C GLU A 34 2.79 -6.95 1.08
N ASN A 35 1.78 -6.96 0.23
CA ASN A 35 1.73 -6.06 -0.93
C ASN A 35 1.19 -4.69 -0.49
N VAL A 36 2.03 -3.66 -0.55
CA VAL A 36 1.68 -2.31 -0.10
C VAL A 36 1.80 -1.31 -1.25
N PRO A 37 0.91 -0.30 -1.33
CA PRO A 37 1.06 0.78 -2.28
C PRO A 37 2.44 1.44 -2.18
N LYS A 38 3.04 1.71 -3.33
CA LYS A 38 4.24 2.55 -3.38
C LYS A 38 3.82 3.97 -3.01
N VAL A 39 4.30 4.42 -1.87
CA VAL A 39 4.28 5.83 -1.49
C VAL A 39 5.65 6.41 -1.85
N GLY A 40 5.64 7.64 -2.36
CA GLY A 40 6.86 8.31 -2.76
C GLY A 40 7.73 8.71 -1.55
N LYS A 41 8.49 9.78 -1.72
CA LYS A 41 9.28 10.38 -0.64
C LYS A 41 8.45 11.44 0.08
N CYS A 42 8.76 11.67 1.35
CA CYS A 42 8.19 12.77 2.10
C CYS A 42 8.57 14.11 1.45
N PRO A 43 7.61 14.98 1.13
CA PRO A 43 7.89 16.25 0.46
C PRO A 43 8.70 17.21 1.34
N ASP A 44 8.58 17.10 2.67
CA ASP A 44 9.28 17.98 3.62
C ASP A 44 10.73 17.58 3.86
N CYS A 45 11.03 16.29 4.05
CA CYS A 45 12.37 15.81 4.41
C CYS A 45 13.06 14.96 3.33
N SER A 46 12.41 14.74 2.18
CA SER A 46 12.90 13.86 1.09
C SER A 46 13.23 12.42 1.51
N THR A 47 12.84 12.00 2.71
CA THR A 47 13.04 10.64 3.22
C THR A 47 11.97 9.71 2.65
N GLU A 48 12.33 8.47 2.35
CA GLU A 48 11.36 7.46 1.91
C GLU A 48 10.35 7.15 3.02
N TYR A 49 9.08 7.09 2.64
CA TYR A 49 8.02 6.66 3.55
C TYR A 49 8.13 5.15 3.75
N LEU A 50 8.32 4.74 5.00
CA LEU A 50 8.33 3.34 5.37
C LEU A 50 6.92 2.93 5.76
N HIS A 51 6.45 1.82 5.20
CA HIS A 51 5.19 1.21 5.63
C HIS A 51 5.34 0.76 7.08
N THR A 52 4.40 1.18 7.93
CA THR A 52 4.41 0.83 9.35
C THR A 52 3.27 -0.10 9.71
N LYS A 53 2.09 0.10 9.13
CA LYS A 53 0.91 -0.70 9.45
C LYS A 53 -0.11 -0.69 8.32
N THR A 54 -0.77 -1.83 8.11
CA THR A 54 -1.97 -1.94 7.28
C THR A 54 -3.18 -2.14 8.19
N VAL A 55 -4.27 -1.43 7.92
CA VAL A 55 -5.54 -1.58 8.65
C VAL A 55 -6.66 -1.69 7.62
N GLU A 56 -7.33 -2.82 7.55
CA GLU A 56 -8.56 -2.95 6.76
C GLU A 56 -9.77 -2.53 7.60
N ASN A 57 -10.68 -1.77 7.00
CA ASN A 57 -11.98 -1.49 7.56
C ASN A 57 -12.99 -2.53 7.03
N PRO A 58 -13.45 -3.49 7.86
CA PRO A 58 -14.33 -4.56 7.42
C PRO A 58 -15.73 -4.06 7.02
N GLU A 59 -16.18 -2.91 7.54
CA GLU A 59 -17.50 -2.37 7.25
C GLU A 59 -17.58 -1.75 5.85
N THR A 60 -16.48 -1.14 5.40
CA THR A 60 -16.43 -0.39 4.14
C THR A 60 -15.58 -1.09 3.06
N GLY A 61 -14.69 -2.00 3.46
CA GLY A 61 -13.71 -2.69 2.62
C GLY A 61 -12.54 -1.80 2.17
N PHE A 62 -12.34 -0.64 2.81
CA PHE A 62 -11.17 0.21 2.56
C PHE A 62 -9.97 -0.27 3.36
N ILE A 63 -8.82 -0.35 2.71
CA ILE A 63 -7.54 -0.68 3.30
C ILE A 63 -6.75 0.61 3.51
N HIS A 64 -6.40 0.87 4.76
CA HIS A 64 -5.61 2.00 5.21
C HIS A 64 -4.15 1.54 5.36
N PHE A 65 -3.32 1.96 4.42
CA PHE A 65 -1.88 1.75 4.51
C PHE A 65 -1.26 2.97 5.19
N ILE A 66 -0.66 2.77 6.36
CA ILE A 66 -0.01 3.79 7.18
C ILE A 66 1.49 3.73 6.91
N TYR A 67 2.07 4.89 6.69
CA TYR A 67 3.48 5.07 6.44
C TYR A 67 4.06 6.19 7.30
N GLU A 68 5.32 6.05 7.68
CA GLU A 68 6.05 7.07 8.44
C GLU A 68 7.42 7.31 7.82
N CYS A 69 7.85 8.57 7.76
CA CYS A 69 9.21 8.92 7.40
C CYS A 69 10.06 9.19 8.66
N GLY A 70 11.33 8.84 8.64
CA GLY A 70 12.24 9.05 9.79
C GLY A 70 12.73 10.48 9.96
N GLY A 71 12.55 11.34 8.94
CA GLY A 71 13.14 12.68 8.89
C GLY A 71 12.26 13.82 9.39
N CYS A 72 10.96 13.61 9.60
CA CYS A 72 10.03 14.64 10.05
C CYS A 72 9.59 14.46 11.51
N PRO A 73 9.15 15.54 12.19
CA PRO A 73 8.48 15.43 13.48
C PRO A 73 7.22 14.56 13.39
N PRO A 74 6.78 13.94 14.51
CA PRO A 74 5.70 12.96 14.54
C PRO A 74 4.38 13.43 13.93
N GLU A 75 4.12 14.73 13.93
CA GLU A 75 2.92 15.35 13.38
C GLU A 75 2.93 15.44 11.84
N LYS A 76 4.11 15.53 11.21
CA LYS A 76 4.27 15.68 9.76
C LYS A 76 4.80 14.44 9.05
N ARG A 77 5.34 13.48 9.81
CA ARG A 77 5.95 12.28 9.24
C ARG A 77 4.97 11.20 8.80
N LYS A 78 3.70 11.29 9.20
CA LYS A 78 2.67 10.29 8.92
C LYS A 78 2.05 10.55 7.55
N ALA A 79 2.11 9.55 6.68
CA ALA A 79 1.33 9.49 5.46
C ALA A 79 0.40 8.27 5.55
N GLN A 80 -0.78 8.39 4.95
CA GLN A 80 -1.68 7.26 4.82
C GLN A 80 -2.26 7.21 3.41
N LYS A 81 -2.41 6.01 2.87
CA LYS A 81 -3.06 5.76 1.59
C LYS A 81 -4.25 4.86 1.83
N ILE A 82 -5.44 5.38 1.56
CA ILE A 82 -6.71 4.69 1.78
C ILE A 82 -7.24 4.30 0.41
N ILE A 83 -7.30 2.99 0.15
CA ILE A 83 -7.77 2.44 -1.12
C ILE A 83 -8.62 1.22 -0.84
N LYS A 84 -9.62 0.98 -1.68
CA LYS A 84 -10.45 -0.23 -1.65
C LYS A 84 -10.16 -1.02 -2.90
N ILE A 85 -9.77 -2.28 -2.78
CA ILE A 85 -9.47 -3.11 -3.95
C ILE A 85 -10.74 -3.25 -4.78
N ASN A 86 -10.69 -2.80 -6.05
CA ASN A 86 -11.81 -2.88 -6.97
C ASN A 86 -11.88 -4.29 -7.55
N ASP A 87 -12.60 -5.18 -6.86
CA ASP A 87 -12.87 -6.53 -7.33
C ASP A 87 -13.98 -6.51 -8.38
N GLY A 88 -13.71 -5.89 -9.53
CA GLY A 88 -14.67 -5.79 -10.64
C GLY A 88 -14.96 -7.13 -11.34
N ASN A 89 -14.30 -8.22 -10.91
CA ASN A 89 -14.44 -9.54 -11.52
C ASN A 89 -13.99 -10.67 -10.54
N GLY A 90 -14.80 -10.93 -9.52
CA GLY A 90 -14.90 -12.22 -8.80
C GLY A 90 -13.60 -12.92 -8.37
N SER A 91 -12.55 -12.19 -8.01
CA SER A 91 -11.23 -12.76 -7.73
C SER A 91 -10.81 -12.47 -6.29
N THR A 92 -11.56 -13.04 -5.34
CA THR A 92 -11.27 -13.08 -3.89
C THR A 92 -9.78 -13.37 -3.59
N SER A 93 -9.09 -14.09 -4.47
CA SER A 93 -7.65 -14.39 -4.42
C SER A 93 -6.75 -13.15 -4.38
N LEU A 94 -7.03 -12.08 -5.14
CA LEU A 94 -6.17 -10.89 -5.17
C LEU A 94 -6.15 -10.15 -3.83
N ARG A 95 -7.30 -10.09 -3.15
CA ARG A 95 -7.41 -9.56 -1.79
C ARG A 95 -6.64 -10.42 -0.78
N ASP A 96 -6.75 -11.74 -0.90
CA ASP A 96 -6.02 -12.70 -0.06
C ASP A 96 -4.51 -12.57 -0.24
N ASP A 97 -4.03 -12.39 -1.48
CA ASP A 97 -2.61 -12.14 -1.79
C ASP A 97 -2.11 -10.76 -1.32
N LEU A 98 -2.99 -9.75 -1.20
CA LEU A 98 -2.65 -8.46 -0.57
C LEU A 98 -2.57 -8.57 0.95
N ILE A 99 -3.40 -9.40 1.57
CA ILE A 99 -3.60 -9.52 3.02
C ILE A 99 -3.20 -10.94 3.46
N LYS A 100 -2.04 -11.43 3.02
CA LYS A 100 -1.57 -12.79 3.36
C LYS A 100 -0.87 -12.90 4.72
N GLY A 101 -0.96 -11.86 5.56
CA GLY A 101 -0.20 -11.73 6.82
C GLY A 101 -1.01 -11.80 8.12
N PHE A 102 -2.34 -11.98 8.06
CA PHE A 102 -3.17 -12.12 9.27
C PHE A 102 -3.50 -13.60 9.55
N LEU A 103 -2.50 -14.38 9.96
CA LEU A 103 -2.69 -15.68 10.60
C LEU A 103 -1.69 -15.83 11.75
#